data_AF-A0A5S3SEE2-F1
#
_entry.id   AF-A0A5S3SEE2-F1
#
_cell.length_a   1.000
_cell.length_b   1.000
_cell.length_c   1.000
_cell.angle_alpha   90.00
_cell.angle_beta   90.00
_cell.angle_gamma   90.00
#
_symmetry.space_group_name_H-M   'P 1'
#
loop_
_entity.id
_entity.type
_entity.pdbx_description
1 polymer ?
#
loop_
_entity_poly.entity_id
_entity_poly.type
_entity_poly.pdbx_seq_one_letter_code
_entity_poly.pdbx_strand_id
1 'polypeptide(L)'
;MAFSKDINELVTEDTSGLLNKHESWERVTLQDVVEVVNGYAFSSSGFNTGKGLPLIRIRDIVSGKTDTTYEGVYSKDYIVNNGDLLVGMDGDFHSGFWRSGIALLNQRVCKLTANKNFYNQKFLAYLLPGYLDAINQNTSAVTVKHLSSKTIQSIPLPLPTRKEQDRLVEKLEELLSEFDNGIEELKAAQTKLSQYRQSLLKSAVEGSLTQQWRAENSDRVQETGEQLLARILKQRREQWQQQKLAEFAEKGKTPPKNFQNKYPEPVKPDSTDFPKLPEGWVWASLSQIGWLDRGKSKHRPRNAEHLYGGAYPFVQTGEIRSADQYVRHTEKAYSEEGLKQSKLWPKGTMCITIAANIGETAILDIDACFPDSIVGFSTIVEGMPIEYVEYVFRVLKHKLDDEAPATAQKNINLEILSKEAIPLPPVIEQLAIVKCLNTELENVELQKTATALGLKQSEAQRKNILKSAFSGQLVPQDSNDEPASILLKKIKQEREALAKRPKTKQIKTKSAMKKITVEELAKWVGNYKGNSFTFEELQTAFQGDYDQLKDCIFEMLSAKKSLFKQVFDQKLNTIMFIKEEK
;
A
#
# COMPACT_ATOMS: atom_id res chain seq x y z
N MET A 1 -3.37 4.92 -24.89
CA MET A 1 -2.63 4.86 -26.17
C MET A 1 -2.11 3.45 -26.33
N ALA A 2 -2.11 2.92 -27.56
CA ALA A 2 -1.70 1.54 -27.82
C ALA A 2 -0.17 1.42 -27.81
N PHE A 3 0.33 0.27 -27.38
CA PHE A 3 1.72 -0.13 -27.55
C PHE A 3 2.16 0.07 -29.02
N SER A 4 3.18 0.88 -29.25
CA SER A 4 3.58 1.35 -30.59
C SER A 4 4.88 0.75 -31.11
N LYS A 5 5.62 0.02 -30.26
CA LYS A 5 6.90 -0.60 -30.62
C LYS A 5 6.67 -2.01 -31.19
N ASP A 6 7.57 -2.53 -32.01
CA ASP A 6 7.50 -3.94 -32.42
C ASP A 6 7.96 -4.82 -31.24
N ILE A 7 7.22 -5.90 -30.95
CA ILE A 7 7.61 -6.86 -29.90
C ILE A 7 8.93 -7.55 -30.26
N ASN A 8 9.21 -7.74 -31.55
CA ASN A 8 10.50 -8.31 -31.96
C ASN A 8 11.68 -7.39 -31.58
N GLU A 9 11.50 -6.07 -31.65
CA GLU A 9 12.50 -5.11 -31.18
C GLU A 9 12.70 -5.20 -29.67
N LEU A 10 11.62 -5.39 -28.89
CA LEU A 10 11.72 -5.60 -27.44
C LEU A 10 12.57 -6.82 -27.09
N VAL A 11 12.45 -7.89 -27.86
CA VAL A 11 13.25 -9.11 -27.66
C VAL A 11 14.72 -8.86 -27.97
N THR A 12 15.02 -8.13 -29.05
CA THR A 12 16.42 -7.83 -29.42
C THR A 12 17.11 -6.88 -28.46
N GLU A 13 16.35 -5.97 -27.84
CA GLU A 13 16.85 -5.00 -26.87
C GLU A 13 16.77 -5.50 -25.42
N ASP A 14 16.33 -6.75 -25.20
CA ASP A 14 16.13 -7.28 -23.86
C ASP A 14 17.45 -7.34 -23.08
N THR A 15 17.51 -6.58 -21.99
CA THR A 15 18.62 -6.62 -21.04
C THR A 15 18.32 -7.48 -19.81
N SER A 16 17.05 -7.86 -19.61
CA SER A 16 16.64 -8.70 -18.48
C SER A 16 17.10 -10.15 -18.65
N GLY A 17 17.18 -10.63 -19.90
CA GLY A 17 17.41 -12.01 -20.26
C GLY A 17 16.17 -12.90 -20.14
N LEU A 18 15.01 -12.33 -19.78
CA LEU A 18 13.75 -13.06 -19.65
C LEU A 18 13.05 -13.27 -20.99
N LEU A 19 13.45 -12.52 -22.03
CA LEU A 19 12.93 -12.68 -23.39
C LEU A 19 13.88 -13.50 -24.27
N ASN A 20 14.99 -13.99 -23.72
CA ASN A 20 16.04 -14.68 -24.46
C ASN A 20 15.59 -16.09 -24.93
N LYS A 21 16.44 -16.72 -25.75
CA LYS A 21 16.31 -18.12 -26.15
C LYS A 21 17.70 -18.76 -26.23
N HIS A 22 17.78 -20.08 -26.04
CA HIS A 22 18.97 -20.83 -26.39
C HIS A 22 19.23 -20.81 -27.92
N GLU A 23 20.48 -21.01 -28.34
CA GLU A 23 20.86 -21.00 -29.76
C GLU A 23 20.20 -22.15 -30.55
N SER A 24 20.02 -23.31 -29.92
CA SER A 24 19.34 -24.48 -30.53
C SER A 24 17.82 -24.30 -30.71
N TRP A 25 17.23 -23.28 -30.08
CA TRP A 25 15.79 -23.05 -30.13
C TRP A 25 15.41 -22.14 -31.28
N GLU A 26 14.25 -22.39 -31.86
CA GLU A 26 13.61 -21.45 -32.79
C GLU A 26 12.67 -20.50 -32.04
N ARG A 27 12.09 -19.53 -32.75
CA ARG A 27 10.94 -18.77 -32.25
C ARG A 27 9.67 -19.16 -33.00
N VAL A 28 8.54 -19.12 -32.28
CA VAL A 28 7.20 -19.27 -32.84
C VAL A 28 6.32 -18.13 -32.36
N THR A 29 5.45 -17.63 -33.21
CA THR A 29 4.48 -16.60 -32.82
C THR A 29 3.38 -17.22 -31.95
N LEU A 30 3.00 -16.56 -30.86
CA LEU A 30 2.03 -17.08 -29.88
C LEU A 30 0.75 -17.60 -30.55
N GLN A 31 0.20 -16.86 -31.52
CA GLN A 31 -1.04 -17.25 -32.23
C GLN A 31 -0.97 -18.60 -32.98
N ASP A 32 0.23 -19.12 -33.26
CA ASP A 32 0.41 -20.37 -34.00
C ASP A 32 0.41 -21.60 -33.09
N VAL A 33 0.64 -21.40 -31.79
CA VAL A 33 0.70 -22.46 -30.79
C VAL A 33 -0.27 -22.27 -29.61
N VAL A 34 -0.92 -21.12 -29.51
CA VAL A 34 -1.83 -20.76 -28.43
C VAL A 34 -3.11 -20.14 -29.00
N GLU A 35 -4.25 -20.64 -28.55
CA GLU A 35 -5.56 -20.03 -28.79
C GLU A 35 -5.80 -18.90 -27.79
N VAL A 36 -6.20 -17.73 -28.30
CA VAL A 36 -6.51 -16.53 -27.50
C VAL A 36 -8.00 -16.25 -27.58
N VAL A 37 -8.69 -16.35 -26.45
CA VAL A 37 -10.13 -16.04 -26.34
C VAL A 37 -10.30 -14.75 -25.55
N ASN A 38 -10.87 -13.73 -26.18
CA ASN A 38 -11.18 -12.46 -25.50
C ASN A 38 -12.46 -12.59 -24.68
N GLY A 39 -12.50 -11.87 -23.55
CA GLY A 39 -13.70 -11.80 -22.74
C GLY A 39 -14.83 -10.97 -23.34
N TYR A 40 -15.94 -10.94 -22.62
CA TYR A 40 -17.18 -10.30 -23.03
C TYR A 40 -17.53 -9.06 -22.21
N ALA A 41 -18.18 -8.10 -22.86
CA ALA A 41 -18.67 -6.87 -22.25
C ALA A 41 -19.99 -7.11 -21.50
N PHE A 42 -19.91 -7.68 -20.30
CA PHE A 42 -21.11 -7.89 -19.47
C PHE A 42 -21.72 -6.56 -19.02
N SER A 43 -23.05 -6.48 -19.02
CA SER A 43 -23.77 -5.28 -18.56
C SER A 43 -23.51 -5.01 -17.08
N SER A 44 -23.09 -3.80 -16.75
CA SER A 44 -22.81 -3.38 -15.37
C SER A 44 -24.00 -3.54 -14.43
N SER A 45 -25.23 -3.48 -14.96
CA SER A 45 -26.46 -3.69 -14.18
C SER A 45 -26.57 -5.08 -13.53
N GLY A 46 -25.89 -6.10 -14.07
CA GLY A 46 -25.88 -7.45 -13.51
C GLY A 46 -24.77 -7.67 -12.47
N PHE A 47 -23.91 -6.69 -12.22
CA PHE A 47 -22.74 -6.84 -11.36
C PHE A 47 -23.17 -6.72 -9.91
N ASN A 48 -22.76 -7.68 -9.09
CA ASN A 48 -23.12 -7.72 -7.68
C ASN A 48 -22.05 -8.49 -6.87
N THR A 49 -22.35 -8.72 -5.59
CA THR A 49 -21.58 -9.61 -4.73
C THR A 49 -22.49 -10.74 -4.21
N GLY A 50 -22.07 -11.98 -4.46
CA GLY A 50 -22.70 -13.18 -3.89
C GLY A 50 -23.89 -13.76 -4.66
N LYS A 51 -24.34 -13.18 -5.79
CA LYS A 51 -25.40 -13.74 -6.65
C LYS A 51 -24.96 -13.95 -8.09
N GLY A 52 -25.34 -15.10 -8.66
CA GLY A 52 -24.97 -15.50 -10.02
C GLY A 52 -23.57 -16.13 -10.09
N LEU A 53 -22.92 -16.06 -11.25
CA LEU A 53 -21.58 -16.65 -11.44
C LEU A 53 -20.46 -15.65 -11.12
N PRO A 54 -19.32 -16.09 -10.59
CA PRO A 54 -18.13 -15.25 -10.44
C PRO A 54 -17.74 -14.59 -11.77
N LEU A 55 -17.38 -13.31 -11.75
CA LEU A 55 -16.98 -12.53 -12.91
C LEU A 55 -15.55 -12.01 -12.71
N ILE A 56 -14.62 -12.49 -13.53
CA ILE A 56 -13.20 -12.18 -13.38
C ILE A 56 -12.92 -10.73 -13.79
N ARG A 57 -12.27 -9.97 -12.91
CA ARG A 57 -11.78 -8.61 -13.18
C ARG A 57 -10.25 -8.63 -13.30
N ILE A 58 -9.68 -7.57 -13.86
CA ILE A 58 -8.22 -7.44 -14.04
C ILE A 58 -7.42 -7.58 -12.73
N ARG A 59 -7.95 -7.09 -11.61
CA ARG A 59 -7.33 -7.18 -10.27
C ARG A 59 -7.33 -8.60 -9.71
N ASP A 60 -8.16 -9.49 -10.26
CA ASP A 60 -8.39 -10.83 -9.75
C ASP A 60 -7.37 -11.83 -10.31
N ILE A 61 -6.66 -11.48 -11.40
CA ILE A 61 -5.80 -12.38 -12.18
C ILE A 61 -4.68 -12.98 -11.34
N VAL A 62 -3.95 -12.15 -10.60
CA VAL A 62 -2.82 -12.61 -9.78
C VAL A 62 -3.31 -13.42 -8.58
N SER A 63 -4.40 -12.99 -7.95
CA SER A 63 -4.95 -13.68 -6.77
C SER A 63 -5.68 -14.99 -7.13
N GLY A 64 -6.15 -15.12 -8.36
CA GLY A 64 -6.91 -16.27 -8.85
C GLY A 64 -8.31 -16.41 -8.22
N LYS A 65 -8.82 -15.35 -7.58
CA LYS A 65 -10.12 -15.29 -6.90
C LYS A 65 -10.83 -13.96 -7.15
N THR A 66 -12.16 -13.96 -7.08
CA THR A 66 -12.97 -12.75 -7.22
C THR A 66 -14.13 -12.75 -6.24
N ASP A 67 -14.42 -11.57 -5.68
CA ASP A 67 -15.65 -11.32 -4.92
C ASP A 67 -16.77 -10.79 -5.83
N THR A 68 -16.46 -10.50 -7.10
CA THR A 68 -17.42 -9.94 -8.06
C THR A 68 -18.20 -11.08 -8.70
N THR A 69 -19.52 -10.99 -8.69
CA THR A 69 -20.42 -11.93 -9.37
C THR A 69 -21.30 -11.22 -10.38
N TYR A 70 -21.87 -12.00 -11.30
CA TYR A 70 -22.74 -11.52 -12.37
C TYR A 70 -24.00 -12.37 -12.45
N GLU A 71 -25.14 -11.69 -12.41
CA GLU A 71 -26.46 -12.25 -12.61
C GLU A 71 -27.06 -11.67 -13.90
N GLY A 72 -27.29 -12.51 -14.90
CA GLY A 72 -27.77 -12.10 -16.21
C GLY A 72 -27.55 -13.16 -17.27
N VAL A 73 -27.85 -12.82 -18.53
CA VAL A 73 -27.65 -13.74 -19.66
C VAL A 73 -26.18 -13.76 -20.07
N TYR A 74 -25.62 -14.95 -20.28
CA TYR A 74 -24.25 -15.14 -20.73
C TYR A 74 -24.14 -16.31 -21.70
N SER A 75 -23.12 -16.28 -22.58
CA SER A 75 -22.75 -17.42 -23.42
C SER A 75 -21.78 -18.35 -22.68
N LYS A 76 -21.86 -19.65 -22.96
CA LYS A 76 -20.88 -20.64 -22.48
C LYS A 76 -19.48 -20.42 -23.04
N ASP A 77 -19.35 -19.67 -24.15
CA ASP A 77 -18.06 -19.36 -24.77
C ASP A 77 -17.14 -18.52 -23.88
N TYR A 78 -17.72 -17.79 -22.91
CA TYR A 78 -16.99 -16.94 -21.98
C TYR A 78 -16.80 -17.59 -20.61
N ILE A 79 -16.99 -18.91 -20.51
CA ILE A 79 -16.72 -19.65 -19.29
C ILE A 79 -15.22 -19.95 -19.17
N VAL A 80 -14.72 -19.71 -17.96
CA VAL A 80 -13.39 -20.03 -17.48
C VAL A 80 -13.51 -21.11 -16.41
N ASN A 81 -12.59 -22.06 -16.43
CA ASN A 81 -12.49 -23.14 -15.44
C ASN A 81 -11.18 -23.03 -14.65
N ASN A 82 -11.09 -23.77 -13.55
CA ASN A 82 -9.84 -23.91 -12.81
C ASN A 82 -8.70 -24.40 -13.71
N GLY A 83 -7.54 -23.75 -13.58
CA GLY A 83 -6.35 -24.04 -14.37
C GLY A 83 -6.29 -23.34 -15.72
N ASP A 84 -7.31 -22.56 -16.12
CA ASP A 84 -7.22 -21.72 -17.31
C ASP A 84 -6.22 -20.58 -17.07
N LEU A 85 -5.32 -20.35 -18.02
CA LEU A 85 -4.35 -19.24 -17.97
C LEU A 85 -5.01 -17.98 -18.51
N LEU A 86 -4.95 -16.91 -17.72
CA LEU A 86 -5.57 -15.64 -18.02
C LEU A 86 -4.54 -14.52 -18.11
N VAL A 87 -4.84 -13.48 -18.90
CA VAL A 87 -4.05 -12.25 -18.99
C VAL A 87 -4.96 -11.04 -18.82
N GLY A 88 -4.57 -10.14 -17.92
CA GLY A 88 -5.20 -8.83 -17.78
C GLY A 88 -4.76 -7.88 -18.89
N MET A 89 -5.72 -7.21 -19.54
CA MET A 89 -5.47 -6.39 -20.73
C MET A 89 -5.43 -4.89 -20.46
N ASP A 90 -5.71 -4.44 -19.24
CA ASP A 90 -5.70 -3.03 -18.84
C ASP A 90 -4.91 -2.84 -17.54
N GLY A 91 -4.29 -1.67 -17.39
CA GLY A 91 -3.46 -1.34 -16.23
C GLY A 91 -2.08 -1.99 -16.35
N ASP A 92 -1.58 -2.57 -15.26
CA ASP A 92 -0.39 -3.40 -15.31
C ASP A 92 -0.74 -4.80 -15.83
N PHE A 93 -0.04 -5.20 -16.88
CA PHE A 93 -0.31 -6.45 -17.58
C PHE A 93 0.24 -7.63 -16.79
N HIS A 94 -0.67 -8.44 -16.25
CA HIS A 94 -0.32 -9.62 -15.47
C HIS A 94 -0.96 -10.87 -16.07
N SER A 95 -0.36 -12.02 -15.80
CA SER A 95 -0.92 -13.32 -16.14
C SER A 95 -1.00 -14.22 -14.91
N GLY A 96 -1.93 -15.16 -14.92
CA GLY A 96 -2.14 -16.08 -13.80
C GLY A 96 -3.10 -17.21 -14.14
N PHE A 97 -2.95 -18.33 -13.43
CA PHE A 97 -3.91 -19.43 -13.51
C PHE A 97 -5.14 -19.13 -12.66
N TRP A 98 -6.33 -19.35 -13.20
CA TRP A 98 -7.57 -19.26 -12.44
C TRP A 98 -7.70 -20.42 -11.44
N ARG A 99 -8.14 -20.13 -10.20
CA ARG A 99 -8.14 -21.11 -9.09
C ARG A 99 -9.45 -21.17 -8.29
N SER A 100 -10.47 -20.40 -8.69
CA SER A 100 -11.72 -20.24 -7.91
C SER A 100 -12.97 -20.76 -8.63
N GLY A 101 -12.89 -21.96 -9.20
CA GLY A 101 -14.00 -22.69 -9.80
C GLY A 101 -14.40 -22.17 -11.18
N ILE A 102 -15.69 -22.24 -11.49
CA ILE A 102 -16.25 -21.75 -12.76
C ILE A 102 -16.48 -20.24 -12.66
N ALA A 103 -16.04 -19.49 -13.67
CA ALA A 103 -16.22 -18.03 -13.71
C ALA A 103 -16.44 -17.51 -15.13
N LEU A 104 -16.85 -16.25 -15.24
CA LEU A 104 -17.08 -15.55 -16.50
C LEU A 104 -15.87 -14.67 -16.88
N LEU A 105 -15.48 -14.73 -18.16
CA LEU A 105 -14.37 -13.99 -18.74
C LEU A 105 -14.81 -12.58 -19.17
N ASN A 106 -14.48 -11.58 -18.38
CA ASN A 106 -14.82 -10.17 -18.66
C ASN A 106 -13.97 -9.56 -19.79
N GLN A 107 -14.48 -8.54 -20.48
CA GLN A 107 -13.90 -7.89 -21.67
C GLN A 107 -12.44 -7.39 -21.55
N ARG A 108 -11.93 -7.20 -20.34
CA ARG A 108 -10.55 -6.72 -20.09
C ARG A 108 -9.60 -7.84 -19.70
N VAL A 109 -10.00 -9.09 -19.92
CA VAL A 109 -9.23 -10.29 -19.64
C VAL A 109 -9.34 -11.21 -20.86
N CYS A 110 -8.24 -11.85 -21.24
CA CYS A 110 -8.26 -12.92 -22.23
C CYS A 110 -7.77 -14.24 -21.63
N LYS A 111 -8.28 -15.35 -22.18
CA LYS A 111 -7.86 -16.71 -21.86
C LYS A 111 -6.89 -17.23 -22.91
N LEU A 112 -5.82 -17.87 -22.47
CA LEU A 112 -4.79 -18.47 -23.30
C LEU A 112 -4.78 -19.99 -23.16
N THR A 113 -4.95 -20.71 -24.27
CA THR A 113 -4.92 -22.18 -24.29
C THR A 113 -3.87 -22.68 -25.27
N ALA A 114 -2.79 -23.26 -24.75
CA ALA A 114 -1.71 -23.82 -25.55
C ALA A 114 -2.13 -25.13 -26.23
N ASN A 115 -1.73 -25.31 -27.49
CA ASN A 115 -1.84 -26.59 -28.17
C ASN A 115 -0.83 -27.56 -27.56
N LYS A 116 -1.34 -28.54 -26.81
CA LYS A 116 -0.55 -29.49 -26.02
C LYS A 116 0.46 -30.30 -26.84
N ASN A 117 0.23 -30.46 -28.14
CA ASN A 117 1.15 -31.15 -29.05
C ASN A 117 2.43 -30.34 -29.29
N PHE A 118 2.35 -29.01 -29.19
CA PHE A 118 3.42 -28.10 -29.58
C PHE A 118 4.00 -27.29 -28.42
N TYR A 119 3.17 -26.98 -27.41
CA TYR A 119 3.56 -26.07 -26.36
C TYR A 119 2.96 -26.47 -25.00
N ASN A 120 3.79 -26.44 -23.96
CA ASN A 120 3.36 -26.68 -22.58
C ASN A 120 2.69 -25.42 -22.00
N GLN A 121 1.49 -25.58 -21.46
CA GLN A 121 0.73 -24.50 -20.83
C GLN A 121 1.47 -23.85 -19.65
N LYS A 122 2.13 -24.65 -18.80
CA LYS A 122 2.90 -24.15 -17.65
C LYS A 122 4.18 -23.45 -18.10
N PHE A 123 4.86 -23.97 -19.13
CA PHE A 123 6.03 -23.29 -19.71
C PHE A 123 5.65 -21.91 -20.24
N LEU A 124 4.53 -21.81 -20.96
CA LEU A 124 3.97 -20.53 -21.39
C LEU A 124 3.71 -19.60 -20.20
N ALA A 125 3.12 -20.11 -19.11
CA ALA A 125 2.83 -19.33 -17.91
C ALA A 125 4.09 -18.80 -17.21
N TYR A 126 5.22 -19.53 -17.26
CA TYR A 126 6.50 -19.03 -16.74
C TYR A 126 7.14 -17.96 -17.63
N LEU A 127 7.00 -18.08 -18.96
CA LEU A 127 7.59 -17.14 -19.93
C LEU A 127 6.84 -15.82 -20.02
N LEU A 128 5.51 -15.88 -20.03
CA LEU A 128 4.64 -14.76 -20.37
C LEU A 128 4.86 -13.50 -19.51
N PRO A 129 5.10 -13.58 -18.18
CA PRO A 129 5.36 -12.41 -17.35
C PRO A 129 6.50 -11.53 -17.87
N GLY A 130 7.60 -12.12 -18.36
CA GLY A 130 8.73 -11.34 -18.89
C GLY A 130 8.33 -10.49 -20.11
N TYR A 131 7.52 -11.05 -21.01
CA TYR A 131 6.99 -10.34 -22.17
C TYR A 131 5.99 -9.25 -21.76
N LEU A 132 5.09 -9.56 -20.83
CA LEU A 132 4.10 -8.59 -20.35
C LEU A 132 4.77 -7.41 -19.64
N ASP A 133 5.79 -7.65 -18.83
CA ASP A 133 6.57 -6.60 -18.17
C ASP A 133 7.28 -5.70 -19.18
N ALA A 134 7.94 -6.28 -20.18
CA ALA A 134 8.62 -5.52 -21.23
C ALA A 134 7.63 -4.66 -22.05
N ILE A 135 6.48 -5.23 -22.42
CA ILE A 135 5.41 -4.50 -23.10
C ILE A 135 4.85 -3.39 -22.20
N ASN A 136 4.62 -3.68 -20.92
CA ASN A 136 4.10 -2.73 -19.94
C ASN A 136 5.04 -1.52 -19.77
N GLN A 137 6.35 -1.76 -19.65
CA GLN A 137 7.37 -0.70 -19.52
C GLN A 137 7.46 0.19 -20.77
N ASN A 138 7.22 -0.39 -21.96
CA ASN A 138 7.26 0.31 -23.24
C ASN A 138 5.88 0.80 -23.73
N THR A 139 4.86 0.74 -22.89
CA THR A 139 3.52 1.28 -23.18
C THR A 139 3.34 2.62 -22.47
N SER A 140 3.53 3.71 -23.21
CA SER A 140 3.31 5.08 -22.70
C SER A 140 1.83 5.34 -22.44
N ALA A 141 1.49 5.86 -21.26
CA ALA A 141 0.12 6.27 -20.94
C ALA A 141 0.08 7.52 -20.05
N VAL A 142 -0.82 8.46 -20.39
CA VAL A 142 -1.24 9.57 -19.52
C VAL A 142 -2.35 9.11 -18.55
N THR A 143 -3.06 8.03 -18.89
CA THR A 143 -4.12 7.41 -18.08
C THR A 143 -3.84 5.91 -17.86
N VAL A 144 -4.65 4.99 -18.40
CA VAL A 144 -4.52 3.53 -18.23
C VAL A 144 -3.91 2.91 -19.47
N LYS A 145 -2.92 2.01 -19.28
CA LYS A 145 -2.30 1.23 -20.36
C LYS A 145 -3.25 0.14 -20.84
N HIS A 146 -3.25 -0.12 -22.15
CA HIS A 146 -4.08 -1.15 -22.76
C HIS A 146 -3.23 -2.09 -23.63
N LEU A 147 -3.41 -3.39 -23.42
CA LEU A 147 -2.78 -4.47 -24.16
C LEU A 147 -3.79 -5.10 -25.11
N SER A 148 -3.57 -4.93 -26.42
CA SER A 148 -4.45 -5.52 -27.42
C SER A 148 -4.20 -7.03 -27.57
N SER A 149 -5.24 -7.80 -27.91
CA SER A 149 -5.10 -9.23 -28.20
C SER A 149 -4.17 -9.49 -29.38
N LYS A 150 -4.10 -8.56 -30.34
CA LYS A 150 -3.19 -8.64 -31.48
C LYS A 150 -1.73 -8.59 -31.03
N THR A 151 -1.41 -7.71 -30.07
CA THR A 151 -0.10 -7.63 -29.43
C THR A 151 0.25 -8.94 -28.72
N ILE A 152 -0.68 -9.51 -27.94
CA ILE A 152 -0.47 -10.82 -27.29
C ILE A 152 -0.22 -11.91 -28.32
N GLN A 153 -1.04 -11.96 -29.38
CA GLN A 153 -0.93 -12.93 -30.47
C GLN A 153 0.41 -12.85 -31.20
N SER A 154 1.02 -11.66 -31.32
CA SER A 154 2.31 -11.46 -32.00
C SER A 154 3.54 -11.78 -31.14
N ILE A 155 3.38 -12.16 -29.86
CA ILE A 155 4.53 -12.46 -28.98
C ILE A 155 5.39 -13.58 -29.59
N PRO A 156 6.70 -13.36 -29.81
CA PRO A 156 7.60 -14.34 -30.40
C PRO A 156 8.21 -15.24 -29.31
N LEU A 157 7.53 -16.34 -29.01
CA LEU A 157 7.89 -17.29 -27.96
C LEU A 157 9.12 -18.13 -28.37
N PRO A 158 10.03 -18.47 -27.44
CA PRO A 158 11.03 -19.50 -27.68
C PRO A 158 10.34 -20.86 -27.88
N LEU A 159 10.89 -21.68 -28.78
CA LEU A 159 10.38 -23.02 -29.10
C LEU A 159 11.45 -24.08 -28.82
N PRO A 160 11.67 -24.47 -27.55
CA PRO A 160 12.37 -25.71 -27.23
C PRO A 160 11.56 -26.92 -27.72
N THR A 161 12.21 -28.08 -27.74
CA THR A 161 11.53 -29.35 -28.07
C THR A 161 10.42 -29.61 -27.05
N ARG A 162 9.39 -30.37 -27.43
CA ARG A 162 8.25 -30.61 -26.52
C ARG A 162 8.69 -31.31 -25.24
N LYS A 163 9.61 -32.28 -25.33
CA LYS A 163 10.19 -32.95 -24.15
C LYS A 163 11.03 -32.01 -23.29
N GLU A 164 11.84 -31.15 -23.90
CA GLU A 164 12.65 -30.16 -23.17
C GLU A 164 11.77 -29.17 -22.40
N GLN A 165 10.65 -28.72 -22.98
CA GLN A 165 9.67 -27.90 -22.27
C GLN A 165 9.12 -28.59 -21.01
N ASP A 166 8.89 -29.91 -21.03
CA ASP A 166 8.43 -30.65 -19.84
C ASP A 166 9.53 -30.71 -18.76
N ARG A 167 10.77 -31.00 -19.16
CA ARG A 167 11.93 -31.00 -18.26
C ARG A 167 12.18 -29.63 -17.62
N LEU A 168 12.04 -28.56 -18.40
CA LEU A 168 12.12 -27.18 -17.91
C LEU A 168 11.03 -26.88 -16.88
N VAL A 169 9.79 -27.26 -17.16
CA VAL A 169 8.67 -27.06 -16.22
C VAL A 169 8.89 -27.85 -14.95
N GLU A 170 9.27 -29.12 -15.03
CA GLU A 170 9.56 -29.95 -13.85
C GLU A 170 10.64 -29.31 -12.96
N LYS A 171 11.75 -28.86 -13.57
CA LYS A 171 12.83 -28.22 -12.81
C LYS A 171 12.44 -26.85 -12.25
N LEU A 172 11.66 -26.06 -12.99
CA LEU A 172 11.13 -24.79 -12.52
C LEU A 172 10.15 -24.98 -11.36
N GLU A 173 9.28 -25.99 -11.43
CA GLU A 173 8.35 -26.31 -10.35
C GLU A 173 9.08 -26.75 -9.09
N GLU A 174 10.09 -27.61 -9.21
CA GLU A 174 10.96 -28.02 -8.10
C GLU A 174 11.60 -26.80 -7.41
N LEU A 175 12.34 -25.98 -8.17
CA LEU A 175 13.11 -24.86 -7.62
C LEU A 175 12.23 -23.73 -7.11
N LEU A 176 11.16 -23.38 -7.84
CA LEU A 176 10.31 -22.24 -7.47
C LEU A 176 9.32 -22.58 -6.35
N SER A 177 8.94 -23.84 -6.18
CA SER A 177 8.05 -24.22 -5.06
C SER A 177 8.74 -24.07 -3.71
N GLU A 178 9.99 -24.54 -3.59
CA GLU A 178 10.81 -24.32 -2.37
C GLU A 178 10.99 -22.83 -2.09
N PHE A 179 11.17 -22.08 -3.17
CA PHE A 179 11.39 -20.64 -3.10
C PHE A 179 10.15 -19.85 -2.66
N ASP A 180 8.98 -20.20 -3.21
CA ASP A 180 7.70 -19.62 -2.82
C ASP A 180 7.45 -19.87 -1.33
N ASN A 181 7.73 -21.08 -0.84
CA ASN A 181 7.63 -21.40 0.59
C ASN A 181 8.55 -20.52 1.43
N GLY A 182 9.82 -20.36 1.04
CA GLY A 182 10.77 -19.49 1.76
C GLY A 182 10.33 -18.02 1.79
N ILE A 183 9.76 -17.50 0.70
CA ILE A 183 9.19 -16.14 0.66
C ILE A 183 8.03 -16.01 1.64
N GLU A 184 7.12 -16.98 1.68
CA GLU A 184 5.99 -16.96 2.60
C GLU A 184 6.44 -17.07 4.07
N GLU A 185 7.46 -17.86 4.37
CA GLU A 185 8.08 -17.91 5.70
C GLU A 185 8.70 -16.57 6.10
N LEU A 186 9.40 -15.89 5.19
CA LEU A 186 9.96 -14.55 5.45
C LEU A 186 8.87 -13.51 5.72
N LYS A 187 7.77 -13.51 4.95
CA LYS A 187 6.61 -12.64 5.20
C LYS A 187 5.92 -12.95 6.53
N ALA A 188 5.78 -14.23 6.86
CA ALA A 188 5.24 -14.66 8.14
C ALA A 188 6.14 -14.21 9.30
N ALA A 189 7.47 -14.27 9.13
CA ALA A 189 8.43 -13.77 10.12
C ALA A 189 8.28 -12.25 10.33
N GLN A 190 8.13 -11.44 9.28
CA GLN A 190 7.87 -10.00 9.41
C GLN A 190 6.58 -9.68 10.19
N THR A 191 5.53 -10.48 9.95
CA THR A 191 4.26 -10.36 10.69
C THR A 191 4.46 -10.71 12.17
N LYS A 192 5.14 -11.82 12.45
CA LYS A 192 5.46 -12.25 13.83
C LYS A 192 6.33 -11.25 14.57
N LEU A 193 7.32 -10.65 13.91
CA LEU A 193 8.15 -9.59 14.49
C LEU A 193 7.34 -8.36 14.91
N SER A 194 6.35 -7.99 14.09
CA SER A 194 5.46 -6.87 14.40
C SER A 194 4.59 -7.15 15.62
N GLN A 195 4.05 -8.38 15.72
CA GLN A 195 3.29 -8.84 16.88
C GLN A 195 4.16 -8.97 18.13
N TYR A 196 5.38 -9.49 18.00
CA TYR A 196 6.35 -9.60 19.09
C TYR A 196 6.69 -8.23 19.67
N ARG A 197 6.97 -7.22 18.82
CA ARG A 197 7.20 -5.83 19.27
C ARG A 197 6.04 -5.29 20.11
N GLN A 198 4.80 -5.51 19.68
CA GLN A 198 3.62 -5.07 20.44
C GLN A 198 3.49 -5.80 21.77
N SER A 199 3.67 -7.12 21.76
CA SER A 199 3.64 -7.96 22.98
C SER A 199 4.74 -7.57 23.97
N LEU A 200 5.93 -7.23 23.48
CA LEU A 200 7.08 -6.82 24.28
C LEU A 200 6.81 -5.50 25.00
N LEU A 201 6.35 -4.47 24.27
CA LEU A 201 5.98 -3.18 24.86
C LEU A 201 4.85 -3.33 25.90
N LYS A 202 3.84 -4.14 25.59
CA LYS A 202 2.77 -4.46 26.55
C LYS A 202 3.30 -5.14 27.81
N SER A 203 4.18 -6.12 27.65
CA SER A 203 4.79 -6.85 28.77
C SER A 203 5.65 -5.94 29.67
N ALA A 204 6.27 -4.92 29.08
CA ALA A 204 7.02 -3.91 29.84
C ALA A 204 6.11 -3.07 30.73
N VAL A 205 4.96 -2.60 30.23
CA VAL A 205 4.06 -1.73 31.00
C VAL A 205 3.20 -2.50 32.00
N GLU A 206 2.98 -3.80 31.78
CA GLU A 206 2.31 -4.70 32.73
C GLU A 206 3.30 -5.29 33.76
N GLY A 207 4.60 -5.06 33.56
CA GLY A 207 5.69 -5.51 34.45
C GLY A 207 5.99 -7.00 34.41
N SER A 208 5.48 -7.73 33.41
CA SER A 208 5.83 -9.12 33.14
C SER A 208 7.22 -9.26 32.50
N LEU A 209 7.67 -8.25 31.74
CA LEU A 209 9.02 -8.25 31.14
C LEU A 209 10.13 -8.37 32.18
N THR A 210 9.97 -7.72 33.33
CA THR A 210 10.95 -7.68 34.42
C THR A 210 10.58 -8.56 35.61
N GLN A 211 9.64 -9.50 35.46
CA GLN A 211 9.20 -10.35 36.57
C GLN A 211 10.37 -11.13 37.20
N GLN A 212 11.20 -11.78 36.38
CA GLN A 212 12.38 -12.51 36.86
C GLN A 212 13.41 -11.56 37.47
N TRP A 213 13.68 -10.44 36.79
CA TRP A 213 14.59 -9.41 37.30
C TRP A 213 14.17 -8.92 38.70
N ARG A 214 12.87 -8.71 38.92
CA ARG A 214 12.32 -8.28 40.22
C ARG A 214 12.57 -9.30 41.32
N ALA A 215 12.42 -10.60 41.02
CA ALA A 215 12.70 -11.67 41.97
C ALA A 215 14.20 -11.75 42.33
N GLU A 216 15.09 -11.48 41.38
CA GLU A 216 16.55 -11.55 41.54
C GLU A 216 17.18 -10.29 42.15
N ASN A 217 16.45 -9.17 42.20
CA ASN A 217 16.97 -7.86 42.63
C ASN A 217 16.15 -7.23 43.77
N SER A 218 15.35 -8.01 44.50
CA SER A 218 14.50 -7.51 45.59
C SER A 218 15.29 -6.81 46.69
N ASP A 219 16.54 -7.21 46.91
CA ASP A 219 17.49 -6.60 47.86
C ASP A 219 18.01 -5.22 47.40
N ARG A 220 17.96 -4.95 46.09
CA ARG A 220 18.43 -3.68 45.49
C ARG A 220 17.34 -2.63 45.36
N VAL A 221 16.07 -3.03 45.46
CA VAL A 221 14.93 -2.11 45.40
C VAL A 221 14.81 -1.37 46.73
N GLN A 222 15.22 -0.10 46.73
CA GLN A 222 15.24 0.74 47.95
C GLN A 222 13.95 1.53 48.17
N GLU A 223 13.13 1.69 47.15
CA GLU A 223 11.83 2.37 47.23
C GLU A 223 10.78 1.62 46.40
N THR A 224 9.52 1.63 46.82
CA THR A 224 8.38 1.19 46.00
C THR A 224 7.90 2.30 45.06
N GLY A 225 7.03 1.97 44.11
CA GLY A 225 6.34 2.93 43.26
C GLY A 225 5.57 3.98 44.04
N GLU A 226 4.89 3.61 45.14
CA GLU A 226 4.20 4.56 46.02
C GLU A 226 5.18 5.51 46.71
N GLN A 227 6.32 5.00 47.17
CA GLN A 227 7.36 5.81 47.80
C GLN A 227 8.01 6.77 46.78
N LEU A 228 8.27 6.28 45.56
CA LEU A 228 8.71 7.11 44.44
C LEU A 228 7.68 8.20 44.12
N LEU A 229 6.40 7.86 44.02
CA LEU A 229 5.33 8.83 43.77
C LEU A 229 5.28 9.91 44.85
N ALA A 230 5.38 9.52 46.13
CA ALA A 230 5.41 10.46 47.24
C ALA A 230 6.63 11.40 47.15
N ARG A 231 7.80 10.87 46.80
CA ARG A 231 9.03 11.64 46.57
C ARG A 231 8.87 12.64 45.42
N ILE A 232 8.28 12.20 44.30
CA ILE A 232 7.98 13.05 43.15
C ILE A 232 7.06 14.21 43.56
N LEU A 233 5.94 13.92 44.22
CA LEU A 233 4.97 14.94 44.60
C LEU A 233 5.56 15.97 45.58
N LYS A 234 6.41 15.53 46.50
CA LYS A 234 7.16 16.42 47.40
C LYS A 234 8.09 17.34 46.60
N GLN A 235 8.94 16.78 45.73
CA GLN A 235 9.90 17.56 44.95
C GLN A 235 9.19 18.51 43.97
N ARG A 236 8.08 18.08 43.37
CA ARG A 236 7.23 18.92 42.51
C ARG A 236 6.75 20.17 43.24
N ARG A 237 6.28 20.02 44.49
CA ARG A 237 5.83 21.14 45.31
C ARG A 237 6.97 22.07 45.67
N GLU A 238 8.13 21.53 46.04
CA GLU A 238 9.33 22.31 46.37
C GLU A 238 9.82 23.12 45.16
N GLN A 239 9.93 22.49 43.98
CA GLN A 239 10.30 23.16 42.72
C GLN A 239 9.32 24.28 42.36
N TRP A 240 8.01 24.05 42.48
CA TRP A 240 7.00 25.08 42.22
C TRP A 240 7.13 26.26 43.18
N GLN A 241 7.36 25.99 44.47
CA GLN A 241 7.53 27.06 45.47
C GLN A 241 8.77 27.90 45.15
N GLN A 242 9.89 27.26 44.82
CA GLN A 242 11.13 27.93 44.43
C GLN A 242 10.93 28.79 43.18
N GLN A 243 10.26 28.26 42.15
CA GLN A 243 9.94 29.01 40.94
C GLN A 243 9.08 30.24 41.23
N LYS A 244 8.05 30.11 42.08
CA LYS A 244 7.21 31.25 42.47
C LYS A 244 7.96 32.31 43.27
N LEU A 245 8.85 31.90 44.17
CA LEU A 245 9.72 32.83 44.90
C LEU A 245 10.65 33.59 43.94
N ALA A 246 11.23 32.91 42.95
CA ALA A 246 12.04 33.54 41.91
C ALA A 246 11.23 34.55 41.08
N GLU A 247 10.01 34.19 40.65
CA GLU A 247 9.11 35.10 39.92
C GLU A 247 8.75 36.35 40.75
N PHE A 248 8.55 36.21 42.07
CA PHE A 248 8.27 37.34 42.95
C PHE A 248 9.50 38.24 43.07
N ALA A 249 10.69 37.66 43.26
CA ALA A 249 11.95 38.39 43.34
C ALA A 249 12.25 39.17 42.05
N GLU A 250 12.10 38.54 40.88
CA GLU A 250 12.29 39.17 39.57
C GLU A 250 11.35 40.37 39.35
N LYS A 251 10.12 40.28 39.87
CA LYS A 251 9.12 41.36 39.81
C LYS A 251 9.26 42.39 40.94
N GLY A 252 10.25 42.26 41.82
CA GLY A 252 10.43 43.13 42.98
C GLY A 252 9.28 43.08 43.99
N LYS A 253 8.53 41.98 44.06
CA LYS A 253 7.35 41.80 44.93
C LYS A 253 7.67 40.87 46.08
N THR A 254 7.07 41.12 47.25
CA THR A 254 7.09 40.16 48.35
C THR A 254 6.02 39.08 48.15
N PRO A 255 6.33 37.80 48.41
CA PRO A 255 5.34 36.73 48.31
C PRO A 255 4.22 36.92 49.36
N PRO A 256 2.93 36.82 48.99
CA PRO A 256 1.82 36.85 49.94
C PRO A 256 1.91 35.71 50.96
N LYS A 257 1.56 35.91 52.24
CA LYS A 257 1.70 34.90 53.32
C LYS A 257 1.15 33.50 52.98
N ASN A 258 0.08 33.41 52.19
CA ASN A 258 -0.59 32.14 51.86
C ASN A 258 -0.40 31.71 50.40
N PHE A 259 0.64 32.20 49.70
CA PHE A 259 0.84 31.86 48.29
C PHE A 259 1.03 30.35 48.07
N GLN A 260 1.57 29.63 49.06
CA GLN A 260 1.76 28.18 49.03
C GLN A 260 0.44 27.40 48.88
N ASN A 261 -0.67 27.95 49.38
CA ASN A 261 -2.00 27.34 49.25
C ASN A 261 -2.54 27.39 47.81
N LYS A 262 -1.87 28.12 46.91
CA LYS A 262 -2.20 28.18 45.48
C LYS A 262 -1.51 27.09 44.66
N TYR A 263 -0.82 26.16 45.30
CA TYR A 263 -0.19 25.03 44.60
C TYR A 263 -1.27 24.19 43.90
N PRO A 264 -1.19 24.03 42.56
CA PRO A 264 -2.13 23.20 41.84
C PRO A 264 -1.77 21.72 42.05
N GLU A 265 -2.54 21.02 42.88
CA GLU A 265 -2.37 19.58 43.06
C GLU A 265 -2.59 18.85 41.72
N PRO A 266 -1.67 17.94 41.33
CA PRO A 266 -1.86 17.14 40.13
C PRO A 266 -3.04 16.18 40.29
N VAL A 267 -3.69 15.88 39.17
CA VAL A 267 -4.89 15.03 39.14
C VAL A 267 -4.48 13.58 39.38
N LYS A 268 -5.23 12.85 40.21
CA LYS A 268 -5.04 11.39 40.36
C LYS A 268 -5.70 10.66 39.20
N PRO A 269 -5.12 9.57 38.69
CA PRO A 269 -5.77 8.77 37.65
C PRO A 269 -7.00 8.07 38.24
N ASP A 270 -8.06 7.94 37.45
CA ASP A 270 -9.12 6.99 37.76
C ASP A 270 -8.60 5.58 37.44
N SER A 271 -8.42 4.76 38.46
CA SER A 271 -7.81 3.43 38.36
C SER A 271 -8.77 2.28 38.70
N THR A 272 -10.07 2.59 38.79
CA THR A 272 -11.09 1.65 39.26
C THR A 272 -11.15 0.36 38.43
N ASP A 273 -10.99 0.48 37.11
CA ASP A 273 -11.07 -0.64 36.15
C ASP A 273 -9.71 -1.07 35.59
N PHE A 274 -8.61 -0.60 36.17
CA PHE A 274 -7.28 -0.94 35.66
C PHE A 274 -6.82 -2.34 36.09
N PRO A 275 -5.98 -2.99 35.27
CA PRO A 275 -5.39 -4.26 35.65
C PRO A 275 -4.54 -4.11 36.92
N LYS A 276 -4.45 -5.20 37.67
CA LYS A 276 -3.58 -5.26 38.85
C LYS A 276 -2.13 -5.14 38.40
N LEU A 277 -1.42 -4.20 39.02
CA LEU A 277 0.02 -4.05 38.83
C LEU A 277 0.80 -5.05 39.68
N PRO A 278 2.06 -5.32 39.33
CA PRO A 278 2.96 -6.09 40.18
C PRO A 278 3.17 -5.45 41.55
N GLU A 279 3.61 -6.26 42.51
CA GLU A 279 4.00 -5.77 43.83
C GLU A 279 5.10 -4.70 43.72
N GLY A 280 4.92 -3.61 44.46
CA GLY A 280 5.83 -2.46 44.45
C GLY A 280 5.60 -1.46 43.32
N TRP A 281 4.57 -1.62 42.49
CA TRP A 281 4.17 -0.65 41.46
C TRP A 281 2.89 0.07 41.85
N VAL A 282 2.76 1.33 41.42
CA VAL A 282 1.55 2.15 41.64
C VAL A 282 1.05 2.77 40.34
N TRP A 283 -0.26 2.96 40.21
CA TRP A 283 -0.81 3.82 39.16
C TRP A 283 -0.63 5.28 39.53
N ALA A 284 -0.01 6.07 38.65
CA ALA A 284 0.13 7.51 38.77
C ALA A 284 -0.34 8.20 37.49
N SER A 285 -0.81 9.44 37.56
CA SER A 285 -1.12 10.18 36.33
C SER A 285 0.14 10.81 35.74
N LEU A 286 0.13 11.12 34.44
CA LEU A 286 1.22 11.85 33.78
C LEU A 286 1.55 13.17 34.51
N SER A 287 0.51 13.90 34.94
CA SER A 287 0.69 15.17 35.67
C SER A 287 1.26 15.01 37.07
N GLN A 288 1.13 13.83 37.69
CA GLN A 288 1.80 13.52 38.96
C GLN A 288 3.29 13.26 38.76
N ILE A 289 3.69 12.59 37.66
CA ILE A 289 5.06 12.11 37.47
C ILE A 289 5.99 13.09 36.73
N GLY A 290 5.43 14.14 36.09
CA GLY A 290 6.25 15.11 35.38
C GLY A 290 5.58 16.44 35.06
N TRP A 291 6.35 17.32 34.44
CA TRP A 291 5.90 18.61 33.94
C TRP A 291 5.44 18.46 32.49
N LEU A 292 4.31 19.06 32.17
CA LEU A 292 3.71 19.02 30.84
C LEU A 292 3.25 20.41 30.47
N ASP A 293 3.66 20.87 29.29
CA ASP A 293 3.32 22.19 28.77
C ASP A 293 3.31 22.16 27.24
N ARG A 294 2.49 23.01 26.63
CA ARG A 294 2.39 23.07 25.17
C ARG A 294 3.57 23.83 24.60
N GLY A 295 3.95 23.44 23.38
CA GLY A 295 4.79 24.28 22.56
C GLY A 295 4.17 25.64 22.33
N LYS A 296 4.99 26.57 21.86
CA LYS A 296 4.59 27.97 21.70
C LYS A 296 4.90 28.41 20.28
N SER A 297 3.85 28.81 19.57
CA SER A 297 3.96 29.52 18.31
C SER A 297 2.87 30.56 18.25
N LYS A 298 3.23 31.84 18.12
CA LYS A 298 2.26 32.90 17.79
C LYS A 298 1.85 32.81 16.31
N HIS A 299 0.96 33.71 15.88
CA HIS A 299 0.43 33.77 14.52
C HIS A 299 1.55 33.70 13.48
N ARG A 300 1.52 32.66 12.65
CA ARG A 300 2.51 32.38 11.60
C ARG A 300 1.84 32.53 10.23
N PRO A 301 1.82 33.74 9.63
CA PRO A 301 1.33 33.90 8.27
C PRO A 301 2.17 33.03 7.32
N ARG A 302 1.55 32.51 6.25
CA ARG A 302 2.17 31.53 5.34
C ARG A 302 3.55 31.94 4.78
N ASN A 303 3.86 33.25 4.74
CA ASN A 303 5.07 33.83 4.16
C ASN A 303 5.98 34.54 5.20
N ALA A 304 6.03 34.07 6.45
CA ALA A 304 6.88 34.67 7.49
C ALA A 304 8.31 34.11 7.49
N GLU A 305 9.06 34.27 6.39
CA GLU A 305 10.43 33.74 6.24
C GLU A 305 11.40 34.28 7.30
N HIS A 306 11.23 35.53 7.73
CA HIS A 306 12.04 36.18 8.77
C HIS A 306 12.06 35.43 10.12
N LEU A 307 11.09 34.54 10.36
CA LEU A 307 11.05 33.73 11.57
C LEU A 307 12.05 32.57 11.54
N TYR A 308 12.59 32.22 10.38
CA TYR A 308 13.40 31.02 10.19
C TYR A 308 14.82 31.34 9.70
N GLY A 309 15.63 30.29 9.53
CA GLY A 309 17.01 30.39 9.03
C GLY A 309 18.03 30.76 10.10
N GLY A 310 17.67 30.59 11.38
CA GLY A 310 18.58 30.83 12.50
C GLY A 310 19.10 29.56 13.16
N ALA A 311 19.54 29.71 14.41
CA ALA A 311 20.25 28.67 15.16
C ALA A 311 19.36 27.77 16.03
N TYR A 312 18.05 28.01 16.10
CA TYR A 312 17.16 27.33 17.06
C TYR A 312 16.33 26.25 16.35
N PRO A 313 16.66 24.94 16.47
CA PRO A 313 15.93 23.87 15.79
C PRO A 313 14.41 23.96 16.03
N PHE A 314 13.60 23.71 15.00
CA PHE A 314 12.15 23.79 15.09
C PHE A 314 11.51 22.47 14.68
N VAL A 315 11.07 21.69 15.67
CA VAL A 315 10.47 20.37 15.50
C VAL A 315 8.99 20.51 15.12
N GLN A 316 8.55 19.77 14.11
CA GLN A 316 7.13 19.64 13.77
C GLN A 316 6.64 18.21 14.00
N THR A 317 5.33 18.01 13.82
CA THR A 317 4.68 16.70 14.02
C THR A 317 5.17 15.64 13.04
N GLY A 318 5.74 16.06 11.90
CA GLY A 318 6.33 15.17 10.91
C GLY A 318 7.63 14.55 11.41
N GLU A 319 8.52 15.37 11.97
CA GLU A 319 9.82 14.93 12.52
C GLU A 319 9.64 14.02 13.74
N ILE A 320 8.60 14.24 14.57
CA ILE A 320 8.30 13.31 15.68
C ILE A 320 7.84 11.96 15.13
N ARG A 321 6.99 11.95 14.11
CA ARG A 321 6.49 10.71 13.50
C ARG A 321 7.58 9.93 12.76
N SER A 322 8.54 10.63 12.15
CA SER A 322 9.66 10.00 11.45
C SER A 322 10.83 9.65 12.37
N ALA A 323 10.89 10.24 13.56
CA ALA A 323 11.83 9.84 14.59
C ALA A 323 11.45 8.44 15.10
N ASP A 324 12.42 7.52 15.10
CA ASP A 324 12.20 6.20 15.68
C ASP A 324 12.01 6.28 17.20
N GLN A 325 12.86 7.07 17.88
CA GLN A 325 12.73 7.38 19.30
C GLN A 325 13.27 8.76 19.66
N TYR A 326 14.32 9.23 18.97
CA TYR A 326 14.98 10.49 19.27
C TYR A 326 14.94 11.45 18.08
N VAL A 327 14.59 12.71 18.36
CA VAL A 327 14.69 13.80 17.39
C VAL A 327 16.09 14.40 17.46
N ARG A 328 16.87 14.18 16.39
CA ARG A 328 18.26 14.64 16.26
C ARG A 328 18.45 15.77 15.27
N HIS A 329 17.49 15.93 14.36
CA HIS A 329 17.55 16.88 13.26
C HIS A 329 16.16 17.47 13.00
N THR A 330 16.14 18.69 12.47
CA THR A 330 14.92 19.40 12.08
C THR A 330 15.10 19.99 10.70
N GLU A 331 14.06 20.01 9.87
CA GLU A 331 14.14 20.63 8.55
C GLU A 331 14.28 22.15 8.63
N LYS A 332 13.72 22.75 9.68
CA LYS A 332 13.71 24.19 9.90
C LYS A 332 14.31 24.54 11.24
N ALA A 333 14.88 25.72 11.31
CA ALA A 333 15.31 26.36 12.53
C ALA A 333 14.75 27.78 12.58
N TYR A 334 14.35 28.21 13.77
CA TYR A 334 13.94 29.57 14.06
C TYR A 334 15.14 30.53 14.12
N SER A 335 14.90 31.76 13.69
CA SER A 335 15.72 32.95 13.97
C SER A 335 15.52 33.45 15.40
N GLU A 336 16.22 34.51 15.77
CA GLU A 336 15.98 35.25 17.03
C GLU A 336 14.52 35.73 17.14
N GLU A 337 13.95 36.25 16.06
CA GLU A 337 12.54 36.65 15.97
C GLU A 337 11.61 35.44 16.15
N GLY A 338 11.95 34.30 15.54
CA GLY A 338 11.25 33.03 15.72
C GLY A 338 11.23 32.57 17.17
N LEU A 339 12.38 32.62 17.85
CA LEU A 339 12.50 32.24 19.26
C LEU A 339 11.71 33.17 20.18
N LYS A 340 11.71 34.49 19.94
CA LYS A 340 10.95 35.47 20.75
C LYS A 340 9.44 35.16 20.84
N GLN A 341 8.89 34.48 19.85
CA GLN A 341 7.49 34.04 19.84
C GLN A 341 7.30 32.56 20.15
N SER A 342 8.38 31.84 20.46
CA SER A 342 8.38 30.43 20.82
C SER A 342 8.97 30.21 22.23
N LYS A 343 9.37 28.97 22.51
CA LYS A 343 10.00 28.50 23.73
C LYS A 343 11.03 27.46 23.32
N LEU A 344 12.27 27.62 23.78
CA LEU A 344 13.30 26.61 23.62
C LEU A 344 13.13 25.55 24.71
N TRP A 345 13.09 24.28 24.30
CA TRP A 345 12.99 23.14 25.18
C TRP A 345 14.31 22.41 25.24
N PRO A 346 14.74 21.97 26.42
CA PRO A 346 16.01 21.29 26.56
C PRO A 346 15.96 19.89 25.96
N LYS A 347 17.12 19.41 25.50
CA LYS A 347 17.41 18.00 25.28
C LYS A 347 16.92 17.14 26.45
N GLY A 348 16.36 15.97 26.15
CA GLY A 348 15.73 15.07 27.11
C GLY A 348 14.23 15.32 27.32
N THR A 349 13.66 16.37 26.72
CA THR A 349 12.20 16.58 26.72
C THR A 349 11.52 15.54 25.81
N MET A 350 10.52 14.83 26.31
CA MET A 350 9.65 13.99 25.49
C MET A 350 8.60 14.87 24.80
N CYS A 351 8.52 14.79 23.48
CA CYS A 351 7.49 15.44 22.67
C CYS A 351 6.32 14.48 22.43
N ILE A 352 5.09 14.96 22.60
CA ILE A 352 3.85 14.23 22.33
C ILE A 352 3.02 15.05 21.34
N THR A 353 2.68 14.47 20.19
CA THR A 353 1.83 15.11 19.20
C THR A 353 0.35 15.06 19.62
N ILE A 354 -0.33 16.21 19.52
CA ILE A 354 -1.75 16.33 19.91
C ILE A 354 -2.68 16.68 18.75
N ALA A 355 -2.13 16.82 17.54
CA ALA A 355 -2.85 17.11 16.30
C ALA A 355 -2.21 16.40 15.10
N ALA A 356 -3.01 16.09 14.08
CA ALA A 356 -2.66 15.41 12.82
C ALA A 356 -2.16 13.96 12.96
N ASN A 357 -1.14 13.70 13.77
CA ASN A 357 -0.61 12.37 14.09
C ASN A 357 -0.75 12.14 15.59
N ILE A 358 -1.95 11.96 16.15
CA ILE A 358 -2.16 11.97 17.61
C ILE A 358 -1.37 10.84 18.30
N GLY A 359 -0.72 11.17 19.42
CA GLY A 359 -0.07 10.19 20.28
C GLY A 359 1.27 9.66 19.77
N GLU A 360 1.85 10.26 18.72
CA GLU A 360 3.25 10.01 18.37
C GLU A 360 4.16 10.65 19.40
N THR A 361 5.23 9.94 19.75
CA THR A 361 6.20 10.37 20.75
C THR A 361 7.62 10.27 20.25
N ALA A 362 8.46 11.22 20.67
CA ALA A 362 9.91 11.16 20.50
C ALA A 362 10.59 12.00 21.57
N ILE A 363 11.84 11.70 21.89
CA ILE A 363 12.66 12.42 22.88
C ILE A 363 13.62 13.36 22.15
N LEU A 364 13.71 14.61 22.60
CA LEU A 364 14.67 15.55 22.06
C LEU A 364 16.11 15.11 22.39
N ASP A 365 16.96 14.94 21.37
CA ASP A 365 18.42 14.74 21.54
C ASP A 365 19.21 16.05 21.31
N ILE A 366 18.48 17.13 21.07
CA ILE A 366 18.95 18.50 20.83
C ILE A 366 17.99 19.47 21.53
N ASP A 367 18.47 20.66 21.91
CA ASP A 367 17.56 21.72 22.34
C ASP A 367 16.74 22.20 21.13
N ALA A 368 15.41 22.31 21.29
CA ALA A 368 14.54 22.65 20.17
C ALA A 368 13.28 23.41 20.57
N CYS A 369 12.76 24.20 19.63
CA CYS A 369 11.43 24.81 19.70
C CYS A 369 10.41 23.89 19.02
N PHE A 370 9.14 23.94 19.44
CA PHE A 370 8.04 23.26 18.75
C PHE A 370 6.72 24.03 18.88
N PRO A 371 5.78 23.85 17.93
CA PRO A 371 4.48 24.52 17.91
C PRO A 371 3.53 24.01 19.00
N ASP A 372 2.40 24.69 19.15
CA ASP A 372 1.34 24.38 20.11
C ASP A 372 0.59 23.06 19.82
N SER A 373 0.81 22.45 18.64
CA SER A 373 0.37 21.09 18.30
C SER A 373 1.22 19.97 18.90
N ILE A 374 2.26 20.32 19.67
CA ILE A 374 3.14 19.38 20.38
C ILE A 374 3.18 19.77 21.86
N VAL A 375 3.11 18.76 22.72
CA VAL A 375 3.27 18.89 24.18
C VAL A 375 4.66 18.38 24.56
N GLY A 376 5.39 19.15 25.35
CA GLY A 376 6.63 18.72 25.97
C GLY A 376 6.37 18.13 27.35
N PHE A 377 7.03 17.02 27.66
CA PHE A 377 7.01 16.36 28.96
C PHE A 377 8.44 16.19 29.49
N SER A 378 8.62 16.44 30.80
CA SER A 378 9.89 16.26 31.51
C SER A 378 9.65 15.64 32.88
N THR A 379 10.53 14.75 33.32
CA THR A 379 10.47 14.15 34.66
C THR A 379 10.85 15.17 35.75
N ILE A 380 10.34 14.97 36.97
CA ILE A 380 10.60 15.87 38.11
C ILE A 380 11.85 15.46 38.90
N VAL A 381 12.03 14.16 39.05
CA VAL A 381 13.10 13.51 39.81
C VAL A 381 14.25 13.16 38.88
N GLU A 382 15.46 13.50 39.32
CA GLU A 382 16.68 13.11 38.62
C GLU A 382 16.84 11.58 38.63
N GLY A 383 17.37 11.04 37.54
CA GLY A 383 17.60 9.60 37.36
C GLY A 383 16.39 8.79 36.89
N MET A 384 15.18 9.36 36.88
CA MET A 384 14.02 8.71 36.27
C MET A 384 14.14 8.73 34.73
N PRO A 385 14.19 7.56 34.06
CA PRO A 385 14.40 7.52 32.61
C PRO A 385 13.16 8.00 31.87
N ILE A 386 13.31 9.05 31.06
CA ILE A 386 12.24 9.58 30.21
C ILE A 386 11.78 8.55 29.18
N GLU A 387 12.68 7.67 28.76
CA GLU A 387 12.44 6.54 27.85
C GLU A 387 11.38 5.59 28.38
N TYR A 388 11.32 5.36 29.69
CA TYR A 388 10.29 4.51 30.28
C TYR A 388 8.89 5.08 30.03
N VAL A 389 8.72 6.38 30.27
CA VAL A 389 7.44 7.08 30.03
C VAL A 389 7.10 7.08 28.55
N GLU A 390 8.10 7.29 27.68
CA GLU A 390 7.94 7.23 26.23
C GLU A 390 7.45 5.85 25.77
N TYR A 391 8.01 4.76 26.30
CA TYR A 391 7.54 3.40 25.99
C TYR A 391 6.11 3.14 26.44
N VAL A 392 5.69 3.67 27.60
CA VAL A 392 4.29 3.61 28.03
C VAL A 392 3.39 4.30 27.01
N PHE A 393 3.79 5.49 26.52
CA PHE A 393 3.03 6.21 25.50
C PHE A 393 2.91 5.46 24.17
N ARG A 394 3.93 4.70 23.76
CA ARG A 394 3.82 3.84 22.58
C ARG A 394 2.71 2.79 22.71
N VAL A 395 2.45 2.29 23.92
CA VAL A 395 1.33 1.37 24.19
C VAL A 395 0.00 2.13 24.21
N LEU A 396 -0.04 3.32 24.80
CA LEU A 396 -1.24 4.15 24.91
C LEU A 396 -1.67 4.78 23.58
N LYS A 397 -0.82 4.82 22.55
CA LYS A 397 -1.09 5.49 21.27
C LYS A 397 -2.45 5.16 20.67
N HIS A 398 -2.83 3.88 20.59
CA HIS A 398 -4.12 3.48 20.01
C HIS A 398 -5.30 4.00 20.84
N LYS A 399 -5.21 3.90 22.17
CA LYS A 399 -6.19 4.47 23.09
C LYS A 399 -6.33 5.98 22.89
N LEU A 400 -5.21 6.70 22.77
CA LEU A 400 -5.21 8.15 22.56
C LEU A 400 -5.82 8.57 21.21
N ASP A 401 -5.64 7.79 20.15
CA ASP A 401 -6.25 8.05 18.85
C ASP A 401 -7.77 7.75 18.84
N ASP A 402 -8.21 6.73 19.58
CA ASP A 402 -9.63 6.38 19.74
C ASP A 402 -10.39 7.41 20.58
N GLU A 403 -9.75 7.98 21.61
CA GLU A 403 -10.32 9.02 22.47
C GLU A 403 -10.37 10.42 21.82
N ALA A 404 -9.71 10.60 20.68
CA ALA A 404 -9.73 11.86 19.97
C ALA A 404 -11.13 12.16 19.40
N PRO A 405 -11.75 13.32 19.73
CA PRO A 405 -13.10 13.66 19.28
C PRO A 405 -13.24 13.59 17.76
N ALA A 406 -14.31 12.94 17.28
CA ALA A 406 -14.63 12.77 15.85
C ALA A 406 -15.13 14.08 15.18
N THR A 407 -14.58 15.23 15.58
CA THR A 407 -14.75 16.49 14.83
C THR A 407 -13.89 16.47 13.56
N ALA A 408 -14.15 17.38 12.61
CA ALA A 408 -13.46 17.42 11.31
C ALA A 408 -11.92 17.38 11.37
N GLN A 409 -11.32 17.75 12.51
CA GLN A 409 -9.92 17.48 12.85
C GLN A 409 -9.87 16.84 14.25
N LYS A 410 -9.44 15.57 14.33
CA LYS A 410 -9.13 14.91 15.61
C LYS A 410 -7.98 15.66 16.29
N ASN A 411 -8.14 16.04 17.56
CA ASN A 411 -7.10 16.63 18.41
C ASN A 411 -7.32 16.20 19.88
N ILE A 412 -6.24 15.97 20.64
CA ILE A 412 -6.31 15.80 22.11
C ILE A 412 -5.83 17.06 22.83
N ASN A 413 -6.13 17.19 24.13
CA ASN A 413 -5.77 18.37 24.91
C ASN A 413 -4.88 18.04 26.12
N LEU A 414 -4.38 19.08 26.80
CA LEU A 414 -3.52 18.89 27.98
C LEU A 414 -4.27 18.20 29.14
N GLU A 415 -5.58 18.38 29.24
CA GLU A 415 -6.37 17.81 30.32
C GLU A 415 -6.48 16.29 30.18
N ILE A 416 -6.68 15.79 28.96
CA ILE A 416 -6.64 14.36 28.61
C ILE A 416 -5.26 13.81 29.00
N LEU A 417 -4.19 14.37 28.43
CA LEU A 417 -2.81 13.92 28.72
C LEU A 417 -2.46 13.94 30.21
N SER A 418 -2.91 14.96 30.95
CA SER A 418 -2.62 15.11 32.38
C SER A 418 -3.17 13.97 33.22
N LYS A 419 -4.28 13.36 32.79
CA LYS A 419 -5.01 12.31 33.49
C LYS A 419 -4.57 10.91 33.08
N GLU A 420 -3.80 10.77 31.99
CA GLU A 420 -3.34 9.47 31.52
C GLU A 420 -2.62 8.71 32.61
N ALA A 421 -3.02 7.46 32.79
CA ALA A 421 -2.50 6.59 33.82
C ALA A 421 -1.22 5.91 33.36
N ILE A 422 -0.19 6.07 34.17
CA ILE A 422 1.16 5.55 33.95
C ILE A 422 1.44 4.56 35.08
N PRO A 423 1.80 3.31 34.76
CA PRO A 423 2.30 2.39 35.77
C PRO A 423 3.67 2.90 36.24
N LEU A 424 3.86 3.02 37.54
CA LEU A 424 5.07 3.60 38.14
C LEU A 424 5.80 2.56 39.00
N PRO A 425 6.79 1.85 38.42
CA PRO A 425 7.76 1.05 39.17
C PRO A 425 8.76 1.94 39.92
N PRO A 426 9.57 1.37 40.82
CA PRO A 426 10.80 2.00 41.32
C PRO A 426 11.75 2.40 40.18
N VAL A 427 12.53 3.47 40.35
CA VAL A 427 13.45 3.98 39.30
C VAL A 427 14.44 2.91 38.82
N ILE A 428 14.96 2.09 39.75
CA ILE A 428 15.91 1.02 39.41
C ILE A 428 15.28 -0.04 38.48
N GLU A 429 13.99 -0.32 38.64
CA GLU A 429 13.26 -1.23 37.75
C GLU A 429 12.93 -0.56 36.41
N GLN A 430 12.57 0.73 36.40
CA GLN A 430 12.38 1.47 35.15
C GLN A 430 13.64 1.44 34.27
N LEU A 431 14.82 1.59 34.87
CA LEU A 431 16.11 1.48 34.16
C LEU A 431 16.34 0.06 33.60
N ALA A 432 15.96 -0.98 34.36
CA ALA A 432 16.03 -2.36 33.89
C ALA A 432 15.08 -2.63 32.71
N ILE A 433 13.85 -2.10 32.77
CA ILE A 433 12.86 -2.16 31.68
C ILE A 433 13.43 -1.50 30.43
N VAL A 434 13.91 -0.25 30.55
CA VAL A 434 14.47 0.50 29.41
C VAL A 434 15.65 -0.24 28.79
N LYS A 435 16.57 -0.77 29.60
CA LYS A 435 17.70 -1.55 29.10
C LYS A 435 17.23 -2.78 28.32
N CYS A 436 16.29 -3.55 28.87
CA CYS A 436 15.77 -4.75 28.24
C CYS A 436 15.04 -4.42 26.92
N LEU A 437 14.18 -3.40 26.93
CA LEU A 437 13.46 -2.95 25.73
C LEU A 437 14.41 -2.47 24.64
N ASN A 438 15.43 -1.67 24.97
CA ASN A 438 16.41 -1.20 24.00
C ASN A 438 17.07 -2.37 23.26
N THR A 439 17.56 -3.37 24.01
CA THR A 439 18.19 -4.55 23.43
C THR A 439 17.23 -5.35 22.55
N GLU A 440 16.02 -5.62 23.03
CA GLU A 440 15.05 -6.44 22.30
C GLU A 440 14.49 -5.73 21.07
N LEU A 441 14.25 -4.41 21.13
CA LEU A 441 13.80 -3.62 20.00
C LEU A 441 14.89 -3.50 18.93
N GLU A 442 16.16 -3.35 19.31
CA GLU A 442 17.29 -3.37 18.37
C GLU A 442 17.36 -4.72 17.63
N ASN A 443 17.21 -5.84 18.35
CA ASN A 443 17.15 -7.17 17.75
C ASN A 443 16.00 -7.31 16.74
N VAL A 444 14.82 -6.76 17.06
CA VAL A 444 13.66 -6.76 16.16
C VAL A 444 13.96 -5.99 14.88
N GLU A 445 14.55 -4.80 14.96
CA GLU A 445 14.85 -3.98 13.78
C GLU A 445 15.96 -4.60 12.91
N LEU A 446 16.96 -5.25 13.51
CA LEU A 446 17.96 -6.05 12.79
C LEU A 446 17.30 -7.20 12.00
N GLN A 447 16.39 -7.95 12.62
CA GLN A 447 15.68 -9.05 11.96
C GLN A 447 14.72 -8.56 10.87
N LYS A 448 14.04 -7.43 11.07
CA LYS A 448 13.21 -6.81 10.01
C LYS A 448 14.05 -6.41 8.80
N THR A 449 15.22 -5.83 9.04
CA THR A 449 16.14 -5.45 7.95
C THR A 449 16.66 -6.68 7.20
N ALA A 450 17.07 -7.72 7.94
CA ALA A 450 17.54 -8.97 7.36
C ALA A 450 16.46 -9.68 6.52
N THR A 451 15.23 -9.77 7.04
CA THR A 451 14.10 -10.39 6.31
C THR A 451 13.70 -9.58 5.07
N ALA A 452 13.70 -8.25 5.15
CA ALA A 452 13.46 -7.39 3.98
C ALA A 452 14.54 -7.57 2.90
N LEU A 453 15.81 -7.68 3.29
CA LEU A 453 16.90 -7.99 2.37
C LEU A 453 16.72 -9.39 1.74
N GLY A 454 16.38 -10.40 2.55
CA GLY A 454 16.12 -11.76 2.08
C GLY A 454 14.99 -11.83 1.06
N LEU A 455 13.90 -11.07 1.25
CA LEU A 455 12.82 -10.96 0.27
C LEU A 455 13.30 -10.33 -1.06
N LYS A 456 14.09 -9.25 -1.00
CA LYS A 456 14.66 -8.61 -2.19
C LYS A 456 15.61 -9.53 -2.94
N GLN A 457 16.48 -10.24 -2.22
CA GLN A 457 17.36 -11.26 -2.81
C GLN A 457 16.54 -12.39 -3.42
N SER A 458 15.41 -12.74 -2.81
CA SER A 458 14.53 -13.76 -3.33
C SER A 458 13.93 -13.32 -4.68
N GLU A 459 13.40 -12.12 -4.78
CA GLU A 459 12.90 -11.62 -6.07
C GLU A 459 13.97 -11.63 -7.19
N ALA A 460 15.22 -11.29 -6.86
CA ALA A 460 16.34 -11.34 -7.79
C ALA A 460 16.68 -12.78 -8.21
N GLN A 461 16.74 -13.72 -7.26
CA GLN A 461 17.08 -15.11 -7.54
C GLN A 461 15.99 -15.81 -8.37
N ARG A 462 14.70 -15.48 -8.17
CA ARG A 462 13.64 -15.96 -9.08
C ARG A 462 13.91 -15.55 -10.53
N LYS A 463 14.26 -14.28 -10.73
CA LYS A 463 14.59 -13.75 -12.08
C LYS A 463 15.80 -14.47 -12.67
N ASN A 464 16.82 -14.76 -11.87
CA ASN A 464 18.00 -15.51 -12.32
C ASN A 464 17.64 -16.95 -12.74
N ILE A 465 16.82 -17.66 -11.96
CA ILE A 465 16.35 -19.02 -12.30
C ILE A 465 15.59 -19.00 -13.63
N LEU A 466 14.65 -18.05 -13.80
CA LEU A 466 13.89 -17.89 -15.05
C LEU A 466 14.79 -17.53 -16.23
N LYS A 467 15.76 -16.63 -16.03
CA LYS A 467 16.76 -16.28 -17.04
C LYS A 467 17.57 -17.50 -17.49
N SER A 468 18.06 -18.31 -16.55
CA SER A 468 18.76 -19.57 -16.86
C SER A 468 17.85 -20.59 -17.56
N ALA A 469 16.56 -20.63 -17.22
CA ALA A 469 15.60 -21.47 -17.91
C ALA A 469 15.45 -21.05 -19.38
N PHE A 470 15.27 -19.76 -19.63
CA PHE A 470 14.97 -19.25 -20.97
C PHE A 470 16.23 -19.06 -21.85
N SER A 471 17.42 -19.18 -21.26
CA SER A 471 18.68 -19.32 -22.00
C SER A 471 19.06 -20.78 -22.30
N GLY A 472 18.24 -21.76 -21.90
CA GLY A 472 18.52 -23.20 -22.08
C GLY A 472 19.63 -23.75 -21.17
N GLN A 473 19.97 -23.04 -20.10
CA GLN A 473 21.04 -23.41 -19.16
C GLN A 473 20.52 -24.14 -17.92
N LEU A 474 19.19 -24.14 -17.68
CA LEU A 474 18.61 -24.75 -16.48
C LEU A 474 18.54 -26.28 -16.55
N VAL A 475 18.38 -26.85 -17.74
CA VAL A 475 18.32 -28.30 -17.96
C VAL A 475 19.27 -28.71 -19.09
N PRO A 476 19.86 -29.93 -19.03
CA PRO A 476 20.73 -30.41 -20.10
C PRO A 476 20.00 -30.58 -21.44
N GLN A 477 20.66 -30.18 -22.53
CA GLN A 477 20.21 -30.48 -23.90
C GLN A 477 20.30 -32.00 -24.16
N ASP A 478 19.29 -32.60 -24.79
CA ASP A 478 19.32 -34.03 -25.17
C ASP A 478 19.41 -34.16 -26.69
N SER A 479 20.48 -34.78 -27.18
CA SER A 479 20.72 -34.98 -28.62
C SER A 479 19.70 -35.92 -29.28
N ASN A 480 18.95 -36.70 -28.49
CA ASN A 480 17.88 -37.57 -28.99
C ASN A 480 16.53 -36.86 -29.10
N ASP A 481 16.41 -35.62 -28.63
CA ASP A 481 15.18 -34.86 -28.79
C ASP A 481 14.98 -34.43 -30.25
N GLU A 482 13.72 -34.33 -30.66
CA GLU A 482 13.36 -33.79 -31.97
C GLU A 482 13.84 -32.33 -32.09
N PRO A 483 14.65 -31.97 -33.11
CA PRO A 483 15.10 -30.60 -33.30
C PRO A 483 13.95 -29.60 -33.39
N ALA A 484 14.13 -28.41 -32.81
CA ALA A 484 13.13 -27.32 -32.83
C ALA A 484 12.65 -26.97 -34.25
N SER A 485 13.54 -27.09 -35.25
CA SER A 485 13.21 -26.86 -36.66
C SER A 485 12.19 -27.86 -37.23
N ILE A 486 12.15 -29.10 -36.74
CA ILE A 486 11.15 -30.10 -37.12
C ILE A 486 9.80 -29.77 -36.46
N LEU A 487 9.81 -29.42 -35.17
CA LEU A 487 8.60 -29.00 -34.46
C LEU A 487 7.95 -27.77 -35.12
N LEU A 488 8.75 -26.78 -35.51
CA LEU A 488 8.28 -25.59 -36.24
C LEU A 488 7.65 -25.95 -37.59
N LYS A 489 8.21 -26.93 -38.32
CA LYS A 489 7.62 -27.42 -39.58
C LYS A 489 6.25 -28.07 -39.33
N LYS A 490 6.11 -28.88 -38.27
CA LYS A 490 4.82 -29.50 -37.90
C LYS A 490 3.76 -28.45 -37.57
N ILE A 491 4.14 -27.40 -36.83
CA ILE A 491 3.24 -26.28 -36.51
C ILE A 491 2.76 -25.61 -37.81
N LYS A 492 3.67 -25.29 -38.74
CA LYS A 492 3.30 -24.68 -40.04
C LYS A 492 2.33 -25.57 -40.82
N GLN A 493 2.61 -26.87 -40.90
CA GLN A 493 1.73 -27.84 -41.59
C GLN A 493 0.33 -27.92 -40.95
N GLU A 494 0.25 -27.97 -39.62
CA GLU A 494 -1.05 -27.99 -38.93
C GLU A 494 -1.83 -26.70 -39.16
N ARG A 495 -1.16 -25.54 -39.14
CA ARG A 495 -1.78 -24.24 -39.42
C ARG A 495 -2.32 -24.14 -40.85
N GLU A 496 -1.55 -24.61 -41.84
CA GLU A 496 -2.02 -24.69 -43.22
C GLU A 496 -3.21 -25.64 -43.37
N ALA A 497 -3.19 -26.78 -42.68
CA ALA A 497 -4.31 -27.73 -42.68
C ALA A 497 -5.56 -27.12 -42.05
N LEU A 498 -5.43 -26.40 -40.92
CA LEU A 498 -6.53 -25.69 -40.26
C LEU A 498 -7.08 -24.55 -41.12
N ALA A 499 -6.22 -23.82 -41.84
CA ALA A 499 -6.65 -22.77 -42.77
C ALA A 499 -7.43 -23.33 -43.98
N LYS A 500 -7.12 -24.58 -44.39
CA LYS A 500 -7.81 -25.30 -45.47
C LYS A 500 -9.13 -25.97 -45.01
N ARG A 501 -9.37 -26.12 -43.71
CA ARG A 501 -10.64 -26.67 -43.21
C ARG A 501 -11.77 -25.64 -43.43
N PRO A 502 -12.92 -26.04 -43.98
CA PRO A 502 -14.07 -25.15 -44.08
C PRO A 502 -14.46 -24.73 -42.66
N LYS A 503 -14.52 -23.41 -42.40
CA LYS A 503 -14.98 -22.89 -41.12
C LYS A 503 -16.37 -23.48 -40.85
N THR A 504 -16.48 -24.35 -39.85
CA THR A 504 -17.77 -24.85 -39.38
C THR A 504 -18.63 -23.62 -39.10
N LYS A 505 -19.77 -23.48 -39.79
CA LYS A 505 -20.73 -22.42 -39.48
C LYS A 505 -21.10 -22.58 -38.01
N GLN A 506 -20.55 -21.73 -37.15
CA GLN A 506 -21.16 -21.51 -35.84
C GLN A 506 -22.62 -21.20 -36.13
N ILE A 507 -23.50 -22.01 -35.55
CA ILE A 507 -24.92 -21.70 -35.50
C ILE A 507 -24.99 -20.35 -34.81
N LYS A 508 -25.16 -19.29 -35.60
CA LYS A 508 -25.51 -17.97 -35.09
C LYS A 508 -26.85 -18.14 -34.39
N THR A 509 -26.83 -18.35 -33.08
CA THR A 509 -27.96 -17.96 -32.25
C THR A 509 -28.17 -16.48 -32.55
N LYS A 510 -29.28 -16.17 -33.24
CA LYS A 510 -29.65 -14.83 -33.65
C LYS A 510 -29.78 -13.95 -32.40
N SER A 511 -28.74 -13.21 -32.09
CA SER A 511 -28.86 -11.79 -31.79
C SER A 511 -27.88 -11.08 -32.70
N ALA A 512 -28.30 -10.86 -33.96
CA ALA A 512 -27.58 -9.93 -34.80
C ALA A 512 -27.76 -8.54 -34.18
N MET A 513 -26.76 -8.07 -33.42
CA MET A 513 -26.67 -6.65 -33.14
C MET A 513 -26.53 -5.94 -34.49
N LYS A 514 -27.53 -5.12 -34.82
CA LYS A 514 -27.63 -4.40 -36.07
C LYS A 514 -26.44 -3.44 -36.15
N LYS A 515 -25.61 -3.55 -37.19
CA LYS A 515 -24.48 -2.64 -37.42
C LYS A 515 -25.05 -1.24 -37.65
N ILE A 516 -24.72 -0.30 -36.77
CA ILE A 516 -25.19 1.09 -36.88
C ILE A 516 -24.41 1.75 -38.02
N THR A 517 -25.12 2.43 -38.93
CA THR A 517 -24.50 3.21 -40.00
C THR A 517 -24.70 4.70 -39.76
N VAL A 518 -23.79 5.51 -40.30
CA VAL A 518 -23.88 6.98 -40.28
C VAL A 518 -25.21 7.48 -40.84
N GLU A 519 -25.76 6.81 -41.85
CA GLU A 519 -27.05 7.14 -42.48
C GLU A 519 -28.24 6.91 -41.54
N GLU A 520 -28.21 5.83 -40.74
CA GLU A 520 -29.26 5.55 -39.75
C GLU A 520 -29.19 6.54 -38.58
N LEU A 521 -27.98 6.86 -38.13
CA LEU A 521 -27.75 7.88 -37.10
C LEU A 521 -28.19 9.27 -37.57
N ALA A 522 -27.85 9.65 -38.81
CA ALA A 522 -28.27 10.92 -39.41
C ALA A 522 -29.79 11.06 -39.52
N LYS A 523 -30.49 9.98 -39.89
CA LYS A 523 -31.97 9.95 -39.91
C LYS A 523 -32.56 10.12 -38.52
N TRP A 524 -31.99 9.45 -37.51
CA TRP A 524 -32.45 9.59 -36.13
C TRP A 524 -32.26 11.03 -35.62
N VAL A 525 -31.07 11.62 -35.83
CA VAL A 525 -30.80 13.01 -35.45
C VAL A 525 -31.76 13.97 -36.16
N GLY A 526 -32.04 13.76 -37.44
CA GLY A 526 -33.03 14.55 -38.19
C GLY A 526 -34.42 14.51 -37.58
N ASN A 527 -34.87 13.32 -37.16
CA ASN A 527 -36.21 13.09 -36.58
C ASN A 527 -36.31 13.36 -35.08
N TYR A 528 -35.18 13.60 -34.39
CA TYR A 528 -35.17 13.89 -32.96
C TYR A 528 -35.84 15.24 -32.66
N LYS A 529 -36.84 15.23 -31.78
CA LYS A 529 -37.70 16.38 -31.48
C LYS A 529 -37.03 17.47 -30.62
N GLY A 530 -35.98 17.12 -29.88
CA GLY A 530 -35.24 18.06 -29.03
C GLY A 530 -34.14 18.79 -29.79
N ASN A 531 -33.74 19.97 -29.27
CA ASN A 531 -32.64 20.76 -29.85
C ASN A 531 -31.24 20.23 -29.45
N SER A 532 -31.18 19.36 -28.45
CA SER A 532 -29.94 18.71 -28.01
C SER A 532 -30.21 17.33 -27.41
N PHE A 533 -29.23 16.44 -27.49
CA PHE A 533 -29.29 15.07 -26.97
C PHE A 533 -27.92 14.65 -26.40
N THR A 534 -27.92 13.66 -25.52
CA THR A 534 -26.72 13.08 -24.91
C THR A 534 -26.25 11.84 -25.66
N PHE A 535 -25.03 11.39 -25.38
CA PHE A 535 -24.54 10.11 -25.90
C PHE A 535 -25.34 8.91 -25.35
N GLU A 536 -25.81 9.00 -24.10
CA GLU A 536 -26.61 7.94 -23.45
C GLU A 536 -27.98 7.76 -24.11
N GLU A 537 -28.62 8.85 -24.55
CA GLU A 537 -29.87 8.80 -25.31
C GLU A 537 -29.68 8.11 -26.68
N LEU A 538 -28.56 8.37 -27.35
CA LEU A 538 -28.19 7.66 -28.58
C LEU A 538 -27.92 6.17 -28.31
N GLN A 539 -27.20 5.85 -27.24
CA GLN A 539 -26.89 4.46 -26.87
C GLN A 539 -28.18 3.68 -26.55
N THR A 540 -29.14 4.33 -25.88
CA THR A 540 -30.46 3.79 -25.59
C THR A 540 -31.27 3.55 -26.86
N ALA A 541 -31.22 4.48 -27.82
CA ALA A 541 -31.97 4.38 -29.07
C ALA A 541 -31.46 3.30 -30.02
N PHE A 542 -30.15 3.06 -30.05
CA PHE A 542 -29.53 2.14 -31.01
C PHE A 542 -29.16 0.78 -30.43
N GLN A 543 -29.17 0.61 -29.09
CA GLN A 543 -28.85 -0.64 -28.36
C GLN A 543 -27.57 -1.36 -28.87
N GLY A 544 -26.62 -0.61 -29.43
CA GLY A 544 -25.46 -1.14 -30.13
C GLY A 544 -24.15 -0.93 -29.40
N ASP A 545 -23.09 -1.44 -30.03
CA ASP A 545 -21.70 -1.32 -29.58
C ASP A 545 -21.30 0.16 -29.42
N TYR A 546 -20.81 0.52 -28.22
CA TYR A 546 -20.39 1.87 -27.87
C TYR A 546 -19.36 2.42 -28.86
N ASP A 547 -18.43 1.58 -29.31
CA ASP A 547 -17.38 2.00 -30.23
C ASP A 547 -17.94 2.25 -31.64
N GLN A 548 -18.94 1.49 -32.10
CA GLN A 548 -19.60 1.74 -33.39
C GLN A 548 -20.38 3.05 -33.40
N LEU A 549 -21.14 3.31 -32.33
CA LEU A 549 -21.90 4.56 -32.20
C LEU A 549 -20.94 5.77 -32.13
N LYS A 550 -19.86 5.63 -31.37
CA LYS A 550 -18.81 6.64 -31.22
C LYS A 550 -18.13 6.93 -32.56
N ASP A 551 -17.74 5.90 -33.32
CA ASP A 551 -17.08 6.06 -34.63
C ASP A 551 -18.00 6.79 -35.62
N CYS A 552 -19.29 6.42 -35.68
CA CYS A 552 -20.28 7.12 -36.51
C CYS A 552 -20.46 8.60 -36.11
N ILE A 553 -20.44 8.90 -34.81
CA ILE A 553 -20.53 10.29 -34.31
C ILE A 553 -19.28 11.09 -34.69
N PHE A 554 -18.08 10.52 -34.54
CA PHE A 554 -16.85 11.20 -34.95
C PHE A 554 -16.80 11.46 -36.45
N GLU A 555 -17.27 10.51 -37.26
CA GLU A 555 -17.38 10.69 -38.70
C GLU A 555 -18.34 11.83 -39.06
N MET A 556 -19.49 11.91 -38.40
CA MET A 556 -20.47 13.00 -38.61
C MET A 556 -19.95 14.37 -38.16
N LEU A 557 -19.25 14.44 -37.03
CA LEU A 557 -18.65 15.69 -36.53
C LEU A 557 -17.50 16.18 -37.42
N SER A 558 -16.84 15.27 -38.13
CA SER A 558 -15.73 15.59 -39.04
C SER A 558 -16.21 15.93 -40.46
N ALA A 559 -17.51 15.81 -40.74
CA ALA A 559 -18.08 16.12 -42.04
C ALA A 559 -18.09 17.64 -42.31
N LYS A 560 -17.87 18.05 -43.58
CA LYS A 560 -17.86 19.47 -44.00
C LYS A 560 -19.11 20.27 -43.61
N LYS A 561 -20.26 19.61 -43.46
CA LYS A 561 -21.50 20.18 -42.90
C LYS A 561 -22.04 19.19 -41.86
N SER A 562 -21.65 19.38 -40.60
CA SER A 562 -22.12 18.54 -39.49
C SER A 562 -23.61 18.80 -39.22
N LEU A 563 -24.33 17.78 -38.76
CA LEU A 563 -25.74 17.90 -38.36
C LEU A 563 -25.91 18.38 -36.91
N PHE A 564 -24.82 18.36 -36.13
CA PHE A 564 -24.80 18.77 -34.73
C PHE A 564 -23.37 19.09 -34.29
N LYS A 565 -23.22 19.83 -33.21
CA LYS A 565 -21.93 20.14 -32.58
C LYS A 565 -21.85 19.55 -31.18
N GLN A 566 -20.65 19.15 -30.79
CA GLN A 566 -20.37 18.65 -29.45
C GLN A 566 -20.09 19.83 -28.51
N VAL A 567 -20.79 19.90 -27.37
CA VAL A 567 -20.59 20.91 -26.33
C VAL A 567 -20.57 20.21 -24.97
N PHE A 568 -19.69 20.67 -24.08
CA PHE A 568 -19.68 20.19 -22.69
C PHE A 568 -20.61 21.06 -21.84
N ASP A 569 -21.63 20.47 -21.24
CA ASP A 569 -22.54 21.18 -20.33
C ASP A 569 -21.98 21.16 -18.91
N GLN A 570 -21.58 22.33 -18.40
CA GLN A 570 -20.98 22.47 -17.07
C GLN A 570 -21.97 22.24 -15.91
N LYS A 571 -23.28 22.42 -16.13
CA LYS A 571 -24.29 22.22 -15.08
C LYS A 571 -24.64 20.73 -14.93
N LEU A 572 -24.61 19.98 -16.01
CA LEU A 572 -24.90 18.54 -16.03
C LEU A 572 -23.64 17.67 -15.99
N ASN A 573 -22.45 18.27 -16.08
CA ASN A 573 -21.14 17.61 -16.11
C ASN A 573 -21.06 16.48 -17.16
N THR A 574 -21.67 16.69 -18.33
CA THR A 574 -21.79 15.70 -19.41
C THR A 574 -21.62 16.32 -20.78
N ILE A 575 -21.31 15.47 -21.77
CA ILE A 575 -21.19 15.86 -23.18
C ILE A 575 -22.57 15.86 -23.82
N MET A 576 -22.94 16.98 -24.41
CA MET A 576 -24.18 17.21 -25.15
C MET A 576 -23.89 17.40 -26.64
N PHE A 577 -24.79 16.94 -27.49
CA PHE A 577 -24.78 17.20 -28.92
C PHE A 577 -25.94 18.13 -29.27
N ILE A 578 -25.63 19.31 -29.78
CA ILE A 578 -26.62 20.34 -30.12
C ILE A 578 -26.83 20.32 -31.64
N LYS A 579 -28.07 20.15 -32.09
CA LYS A 579 -28.40 20.14 -33.53
C LYS A 579 -28.03 21.49 -34.15
N GLU A 580 -27.42 21.45 -35.33
CA GLU A 580 -27.24 22.66 -36.14
C GLU A 580 -28.48 22.84 -37.02
N GLU A 581 -29.13 24.01 -36.93
CA GLU A 581 -30.24 24.35 -37.82
C GLU A 581 -29.74 24.46 -39.27
N LYS A 582 -30.55 23.94 -40.20
CA LYS A 582 -30.11 23.61 -41.55
C LYS A 582 -29.83 24.80 -42.46
#